data_AF-W6RHI9-F1
#
_entry.id   AF-W6RHI9-F1
#
_cell.length_a   1.000
_cell.length_b   1.000
_cell.length_c   1.000
_cell.angle_alpha   90.00
_cell.angle_beta   90.00
_cell.angle_gamma   90.00
#
_symmetry.space_group_name_H-M   'P 1'
#
loop_
_entity.id
_entity.type
_entity.pdbx_description
1 polymer ?
#
loop_
_entity_poly.entity_id
_entity_poly.type
_entity_poly.pdbx_seq_one_letter_code
_entity_poly.pdbx_strand_id
1 'polypeptide(L)'
;MTNAMVFPVSRRGQRNGSRASNLSGPCLIPSSSEAGGGFVPGTAMASDKLSTYKQKRDFQKTQEPSGAAKLKASNRRRFVIQKHDATRLHYDLRLELDGVFKSWAVTKGPSLDPHDKRLAVEVEDHPLDYGDFEGTIPKGQYGGGTVMLWDRGYWEPEGNKTPEQALAKGDFKFTLEGERLHGSFVLVRMRNDRDGGKRTNWLLIKHHDDYSVEENGAAILEDNATSVASGRTMEAIAAGKGRKPKPFMVQSGDVQADAVWDSNHGLAAEERAADTKTKRKPAPKKPAKSAMPEFIPPQLAKRSIARLQTMAGSTRSNSTATASRRASKTAR
;
A
#
# COMPACT_ATOMS: atom_id res chain seq x y z
N MET A 1 -22.98 -55.77 35.57
CA MET A 1 -24.34 -56.36 35.56
C MET A 1 -25.20 -55.49 34.66
N THR A 2 -25.45 -56.01 33.46
CA THR A 2 -26.28 -55.46 32.39
C THR A 2 -27.76 -55.59 32.74
N ASN A 3 -28.60 -54.61 32.39
CA ASN A 3 -29.93 -54.95 31.91
C ASN A 3 -30.51 -53.89 30.96
N ALA A 4 -30.78 -54.34 29.74
CA ALA A 4 -31.52 -53.65 28.70
C ALA A 4 -33.01 -53.96 28.83
N MET A 5 -33.87 -53.01 28.44
CA MET A 5 -35.29 -53.30 28.15
C MET A 5 -35.61 -52.86 26.73
N VAL A 6 -35.94 -53.88 25.93
CA VAL A 6 -36.61 -53.86 24.62
C VAL A 6 -38.04 -54.35 24.87
N PHE A 7 -39.04 -53.86 24.12
CA PHE A 7 -40.26 -54.56 23.63
C PHE A 7 -41.25 -53.51 23.04
N PRO A 8 -42.25 -53.87 22.21
CA PRO A 8 -42.21 -54.68 20.99
C PRO A 8 -42.93 -54.01 19.78
N VAL A 9 -42.69 -54.60 18.61
CA VAL A 9 -43.41 -54.38 17.34
C VAL A 9 -44.74 -55.15 17.34
N SER A 10 -45.79 -54.58 16.73
CA SER A 10 -46.97 -55.35 16.29
C SER A 10 -47.37 -55.01 14.84
N ARG A 11 -47.68 -56.08 14.09
CA ARG A 11 -47.99 -56.16 12.66
C ARG A 11 -49.51 -56.12 12.40
N ARG A 12 -49.84 -55.77 11.14
CA ARG A 12 -50.92 -56.25 10.23
C ARG A 12 -51.57 -55.02 9.59
N GLY A 13 -51.90 -54.96 8.30
CA GLY A 13 -52.01 -55.90 7.17
C GLY A 13 -52.87 -55.11 6.15
N GLN A 14 -52.58 -55.01 4.86
CA GLN A 14 -52.58 -56.00 3.78
C GLN A 14 -53.55 -55.50 2.68
N ARG A 15 -53.18 -55.74 1.41
CA ARG A 15 -53.99 -55.77 0.17
C ARG A 15 -54.20 -54.44 -0.55
N ASN A 16 -54.28 -54.35 -1.87
CA ASN A 16 -53.87 -55.14 -3.06
C ASN A 16 -54.35 -54.28 -4.25
N GLY A 17 -53.70 -54.30 -5.42
CA GLY A 17 -54.34 -53.78 -6.62
C GLY A 17 -53.43 -53.49 -7.80
N SER A 18 -53.25 -54.50 -8.66
CA SER A 18 -52.45 -54.57 -9.88
C SER A 18 -52.92 -53.67 -11.05
N ARG A 19 -51.97 -53.33 -11.95
CA ARG A 19 -52.02 -53.48 -13.43
C ARG A 19 -50.71 -52.90 -14.01
N ALA A 20 -49.83 -53.70 -14.64
CA ALA A 20 -49.76 -54.04 -16.08
C ALA A 20 -49.71 -52.78 -16.97
N SER A 21 -48.78 -52.56 -17.92
CA SER A 21 -48.08 -53.48 -18.83
C SER A 21 -47.04 -52.72 -19.68
N ASN A 22 -45.95 -53.43 -20.06
CA ASN A 22 -45.13 -53.41 -21.30
C ASN A 22 -44.98 -52.15 -22.16
N LEU A 23 -43.73 -51.89 -22.60
CA LEU A 23 -43.31 -51.89 -24.03
C LEU A 23 -41.78 -51.73 -24.17
N SER A 24 -41.20 -52.45 -25.14
CA SER A 24 -39.78 -52.55 -25.44
C SER A 24 -39.41 -51.86 -26.77
N GLY A 25 -38.34 -51.04 -26.76
CA GLY A 25 -37.41 -50.68 -27.86
C GLY A 25 -37.87 -49.72 -28.98
N PRO A 26 -36.98 -49.19 -29.86
CA PRO A 26 -35.52 -48.95 -29.76
C PRO A 26 -35.06 -47.52 -30.22
N CYS A 27 -33.75 -47.22 -30.08
CA CYS A 27 -32.89 -46.32 -30.88
C CYS A 27 -33.28 -44.83 -31.14
N LEU A 28 -32.39 -43.89 -30.78
CA LEU A 28 -31.74 -42.92 -31.70
C LEU A 28 -31.21 -41.68 -30.96
N ILE A 29 -29.94 -41.36 -31.24
CA ILE A 29 -29.22 -40.14 -30.89
C ILE A 29 -29.81 -38.98 -31.70
N PRO A 30 -29.91 -37.77 -31.14
CA PRO A 30 -29.43 -36.63 -31.90
C PRO A 30 -28.46 -35.77 -31.10
N SER A 31 -27.31 -35.54 -31.73
CA SER A 31 -26.38 -34.45 -31.48
C SER A 31 -27.07 -33.12 -31.75
N SER A 32 -27.01 -32.16 -30.82
CA SER A 32 -26.91 -30.72 -31.09
C SER A 32 -26.58 -29.96 -29.81
N SER A 33 -25.31 -29.57 -29.70
CA SER A 33 -24.83 -28.24 -29.31
C SER A 33 -25.89 -27.25 -28.80
N GLU A 34 -25.82 -26.93 -27.50
CA GLU A 34 -25.89 -25.53 -27.05
C GLU A 34 -24.92 -25.33 -25.88
N ALA A 35 -24.01 -24.39 -26.07
CA ALA A 35 -23.01 -23.98 -25.11
C ALA A 35 -23.68 -23.22 -23.95
N GLY A 36 -23.84 -23.88 -22.81
CA GLY A 36 -24.18 -23.23 -21.55
C GLY A 36 -23.02 -22.37 -21.07
N GLY A 37 -23.08 -21.07 -21.36
CA GLY A 37 -22.22 -20.06 -20.74
C GLY A 37 -22.43 -20.07 -19.22
N GLY A 38 -21.41 -20.45 -18.48
CA GLY A 38 -21.40 -20.41 -17.03
C GLY A 38 -21.57 -18.98 -16.53
N PHE A 39 -22.73 -18.67 -15.98
CA PHE A 39 -22.97 -17.43 -15.25
C PHE A 39 -22.17 -17.46 -13.94
N VAL A 40 -21.04 -16.76 -13.92
CA VAL A 40 -20.26 -16.45 -12.70
C VAL A 40 -20.89 -15.23 -12.01
N PRO A 41 -21.56 -15.37 -10.86
CA PRO A 41 -22.35 -14.29 -10.26
C PRO A 41 -21.52 -13.11 -9.71
N GLY A 42 -20.20 -13.27 -9.59
CA GLY A 42 -19.30 -12.26 -8.97
C GLY A 42 -18.77 -11.17 -9.91
N THR A 43 -18.68 -11.46 -11.21
CA THR A 43 -18.01 -10.58 -12.19
C THR A 43 -18.81 -9.33 -12.55
N ALA A 44 -20.14 -9.43 -12.60
CA ALA A 44 -21.00 -8.30 -12.96
C ALA A 44 -21.04 -7.23 -11.85
N MET A 45 -21.16 -7.65 -10.58
CA MET A 45 -21.19 -6.75 -9.42
C MET A 45 -19.83 -6.07 -9.17
N ALA A 46 -18.71 -6.78 -9.41
CA ALA A 46 -17.38 -6.19 -9.33
C ALA A 46 -17.15 -5.14 -10.44
N SER A 47 -17.66 -5.37 -11.66
CA SER A 47 -17.50 -4.42 -12.77
C SER A 47 -18.15 -3.06 -12.51
N ASP A 48 -19.33 -3.04 -11.86
CA ASP A 48 -20.03 -1.80 -11.52
C ASP A 48 -19.31 -1.01 -10.41
N LYS A 49 -18.80 -1.71 -9.39
CA LYS A 49 -17.98 -1.13 -8.31
C LYS A 49 -16.66 -0.51 -8.80
N LEU A 50 -16.09 -1.03 -9.89
CA LEU A 50 -14.86 -0.53 -10.50
C LEU A 50 -15.05 0.63 -11.48
N SER A 51 -16.28 1.09 -11.72
CA SER A 51 -16.59 2.16 -12.68
C SER A 51 -15.81 3.45 -12.39
N THR A 52 -15.80 3.91 -11.14
CA THR A 52 -15.09 5.14 -10.75
C THR A 52 -13.58 4.99 -10.88
N TYR A 53 -13.03 3.82 -10.55
CA TYR A 53 -11.61 3.52 -10.74
C TYR A 53 -11.22 3.60 -12.22
N LYS A 54 -11.97 2.93 -13.09
CA LYS A 54 -11.72 2.90 -14.54
C LYS A 54 -11.86 4.29 -15.17
N GLN A 55 -12.79 5.12 -14.70
CA GLN A 55 -12.96 6.49 -15.20
C GLN A 55 -11.82 7.43 -14.79
N LYS A 56 -11.23 7.22 -13.61
CA LYS A 56 -10.11 8.05 -13.10
C LYS A 56 -8.75 7.60 -13.61
N ARG A 57 -8.66 6.52 -14.40
CA ARG A 57 -7.40 5.99 -14.93
C ARG A 57 -7.37 6.06 -16.43
N ASP A 58 -6.22 6.49 -16.93
CA ASP A 58 -5.87 6.38 -18.33
C ASP A 58 -4.94 5.18 -18.49
N PHE A 59 -5.51 4.03 -18.86
CA PHE A 59 -4.78 2.78 -19.06
C PHE A 59 -3.91 2.77 -20.33
N GLN A 60 -3.97 3.82 -21.16
CA GLN A 60 -3.00 4.02 -22.24
C GLN A 60 -1.73 4.72 -21.76
N LYS A 61 -1.82 5.48 -20.65
CA LYS A 61 -0.69 6.23 -20.07
C LYS A 61 -0.08 5.56 -18.87
N THR A 62 -0.94 4.93 -18.07
CA THR A 62 -0.55 4.10 -16.96
C THR A 62 -0.59 2.67 -17.45
N GLN A 63 0.51 1.96 -17.23
CA GLN A 63 0.35 0.57 -16.92
C GLN A 63 -0.36 0.65 -15.56
N GLU A 64 -1.68 0.54 -15.44
CA GLU A 64 -2.41 0.22 -14.18
C GLU A 64 -3.32 -0.99 -14.49
N PRO A 65 -3.44 -2.03 -13.64
CA PRO A 65 -4.30 -3.16 -13.96
C PRO A 65 -5.76 -2.71 -14.09
N SER A 66 -6.41 -3.14 -15.16
CA SER A 66 -7.80 -2.75 -15.47
C SER A 66 -8.85 -3.63 -14.79
N GLY A 67 -8.43 -4.71 -14.11
CA GLY A 67 -9.32 -5.71 -13.51
C GLY A 67 -9.69 -6.85 -14.45
N ALA A 68 -8.95 -7.06 -15.55
CA ALA A 68 -9.22 -8.11 -16.54
C ALA A 68 -8.43 -9.41 -16.30
N ALA A 69 -7.47 -9.42 -15.38
CA ALA A 69 -6.62 -10.59 -15.15
C ALA A 69 -7.37 -11.75 -14.48
N LYS A 70 -6.97 -12.99 -14.80
CA LYS A 70 -7.52 -14.18 -14.12
C LYS A 70 -6.94 -14.29 -12.72
N LEU A 71 -7.83 -14.10 -11.75
CA LEU A 71 -7.48 -14.19 -10.33
C LEU A 71 -7.30 -15.64 -9.90
N LYS A 72 -6.33 -15.88 -9.01
CA LYS A 72 -6.20 -17.15 -8.32
C LYS A 72 -7.37 -17.31 -7.35
N ALA A 73 -8.05 -18.46 -7.43
CA ALA A 73 -9.09 -18.82 -6.47
C ALA A 73 -8.48 -18.96 -5.06
N SER A 74 -9.15 -18.39 -4.06
CA SER A 74 -8.76 -18.46 -2.66
C SER A 74 -10.00 -18.67 -1.81
N ASN A 75 -9.89 -19.54 -0.80
CA ASN A 75 -10.92 -19.74 0.24
C ASN A 75 -10.78 -18.72 1.38
N ARG A 76 -9.70 -17.94 1.40
CA ARG A 76 -9.42 -16.89 2.38
C ARG A 76 -9.43 -15.53 1.69
N ARG A 77 -9.90 -14.50 2.39
CA ARG A 77 -9.86 -13.12 1.88
C ARG A 77 -8.45 -12.58 1.98
N ARG A 78 -8.00 -11.85 0.97
CA ARG A 78 -6.64 -11.32 0.86
C ARG A 78 -6.60 -9.84 1.19
N PHE A 79 -5.47 -9.40 1.72
CA PHE A 79 -5.18 -7.99 1.88
C PHE A 79 -3.83 -7.63 1.30
N VAL A 80 -3.68 -6.34 1.00
CA VAL A 80 -2.43 -5.76 0.54
C VAL A 80 -2.26 -4.39 1.20
N ILE A 81 -1.03 -4.06 1.55
CA ILE A 81 -0.61 -2.73 1.96
C ILE A 81 0.47 -2.26 1.00
N GLN A 82 0.21 -1.16 0.31
CA GLN A 82 1.17 -0.56 -0.61
C GLN A 82 1.75 0.71 -0.01
N LYS A 83 3.09 0.82 0.04
CA LYS A 83 3.77 2.07 0.34
C LYS A 83 3.83 2.91 -0.92
N HIS A 84 3.25 4.09 -0.89
CA HIS A 84 3.05 4.94 -2.05
C HIS A 84 3.74 6.29 -1.87
N ASP A 85 4.84 6.49 -2.60
CA ASP A 85 5.57 7.75 -2.68
C ASP A 85 5.04 8.60 -3.84
N ALA A 86 3.88 9.23 -3.58
CA ALA A 86 3.24 10.19 -4.47
C ALA A 86 3.64 11.63 -4.09
N THR A 87 2.72 12.60 -4.17
CA THR A 87 2.95 13.95 -3.64
C THR A 87 3.27 13.94 -2.14
N ARG A 88 2.70 12.99 -1.40
CA ARG A 88 3.00 12.72 0.00
C ARG A 88 3.15 11.22 0.16
N LEU A 89 4.12 10.80 0.95
CA LEU A 89 4.26 9.41 1.33
C LEU A 89 3.02 8.98 2.14
N HIS A 90 2.38 7.91 1.71
CA HIS A 90 1.25 7.29 2.42
C HIS A 90 1.27 5.78 2.17
N TYR A 91 0.40 5.07 2.89
CA TYR A 91 0.25 3.63 2.77
C TYR A 91 -1.20 3.30 2.40
N ASP A 92 -1.40 2.64 1.27
CA ASP A 92 -2.72 2.22 0.82
C ASP A 92 -3.05 0.83 1.41
N LEU A 93 -3.96 0.78 2.38
CA LEU A 93 -4.52 -0.46 2.93
C LEU A 93 -5.67 -0.92 2.06
N ARG A 94 -5.64 -2.18 1.62
CA ARG A 94 -6.63 -2.77 0.72
C ARG A 94 -7.11 -4.11 1.23
N LEU A 95 -8.42 -4.27 1.38
CA LEU A 95 -9.07 -5.48 1.89
C LEU A 95 -10.02 -6.06 0.84
N GLU A 96 -9.80 -7.32 0.46
CA GLU A 96 -10.64 -8.02 -0.52
C GLU A 96 -12.06 -8.24 0.03
N LEU A 97 -13.05 -7.60 -0.57
CA LEU A 97 -14.46 -7.77 -0.24
C LEU A 97 -15.34 -7.61 -1.48
N ASP A 98 -16.32 -8.50 -1.67
CA ASP A 98 -17.23 -8.51 -2.82
C ASP A 98 -16.54 -8.44 -4.20
N GLY A 99 -15.39 -9.11 -4.35
CA GLY A 99 -14.67 -9.16 -5.62
C GLY A 99 -13.87 -7.90 -5.98
N VAL A 100 -13.73 -6.95 -5.05
CA VAL A 100 -12.90 -5.74 -5.20
C VAL A 100 -12.05 -5.51 -3.94
N PHE A 101 -11.09 -4.61 -4.02
CA PHE A 101 -10.37 -4.09 -2.87
C PHE A 101 -11.04 -2.84 -2.31
N LYS A 102 -11.63 -2.96 -1.12
CA LYS A 102 -11.97 -1.80 -0.28
C LYS A 102 -10.68 -1.16 0.19
N SER A 103 -10.51 0.14 -0.08
CA SER A 103 -9.20 0.79 -0.03
C SER A 103 -9.21 2.04 0.85
N TRP A 104 -8.15 2.23 1.64
CA TRP A 104 -7.93 3.41 2.47
C TRP A 104 -6.48 3.88 2.37
N ALA A 105 -6.29 5.18 2.18
CA ALA A 105 -5.00 5.84 2.26
C ALA A 105 -4.67 6.19 3.72
N VAL A 106 -3.75 5.43 4.32
CA VAL A 106 -3.23 5.62 5.67
C VAL A 106 -2.03 6.57 5.64
N THR A 107 -2.28 7.82 6.01
CA THR A 107 -1.33 8.94 5.81
C THR A 107 0.03 8.76 6.47
N LYS A 108 0.07 8.15 7.67
CA LYS A 108 1.30 7.89 8.43
C LYS A 108 1.72 6.42 8.44
N GLY A 109 1.01 5.57 7.67
CA GLY A 109 1.17 4.13 7.75
C GLY A 109 0.57 3.49 9.02
N PRO A 110 0.46 2.15 9.01
CA PRO A 110 -0.01 1.37 10.15
C PRO A 110 0.93 1.49 11.35
N SER A 111 0.41 1.18 12.54
CA SER A 111 1.18 1.08 13.79
C SER A 111 0.82 -0.20 14.51
N LEU A 112 1.80 -0.77 15.22
CA LEU A 112 1.58 -1.89 16.14
C LEU A 112 1.21 -1.42 17.56
N ASP A 113 1.18 -0.10 17.80
CA ASP A 113 0.78 0.49 19.08
C ASP A 113 -0.74 0.71 19.13
N PRO A 114 -1.47 0.11 20.09
CA PRO A 114 -2.91 0.30 20.23
C PRO A 114 -3.34 1.74 20.57
N HIS A 115 -2.44 2.56 21.09
CA HIS A 115 -2.70 3.97 21.40
C HIS A 115 -2.61 4.88 20.16
N ASP A 116 -1.96 4.40 19.10
CA ASP A 116 -1.79 5.13 17.85
C ASP A 116 -3.06 5.13 17.01
N LYS A 117 -3.67 6.31 16.87
CA LYS A 117 -4.83 6.53 15.99
C LYS A 117 -4.37 7.00 14.62
N ARG A 118 -4.28 6.10 13.64
CA ARG A 118 -3.81 6.39 12.28
C ARG A 118 -4.95 6.83 11.38
N LEU A 119 -4.86 8.05 10.82
CA LEU A 119 -5.86 8.54 9.86
C LEU A 119 -5.81 7.73 8.57
N ALA A 120 -6.93 7.10 8.24
CA ALA A 120 -7.17 6.29 7.06
C ALA A 120 -8.30 6.95 6.24
N VAL A 121 -7.98 7.50 5.06
CA VAL A 121 -8.96 8.16 4.20
C VAL A 121 -9.50 7.14 3.21
N GLU A 122 -10.81 6.95 3.16
CA GLU A 122 -11.44 6.03 2.20
C GLU A 122 -11.20 6.53 0.77
N VAL A 123 -10.71 5.65 -0.09
CA VAL A 123 -10.46 5.89 -1.51
C VAL A 123 -11.28 4.91 -2.35
N GLU A 124 -11.21 5.06 -3.68
CA GLU A 124 -12.01 4.24 -4.59
C GLU A 124 -11.70 2.75 -4.46
N ASP A 125 -12.69 1.91 -4.81
CA ASP A 125 -12.48 0.47 -4.91
C ASP A 125 -11.44 0.16 -6.01
N HIS A 126 -10.53 -0.78 -5.74
CA HIS A 126 -9.50 -1.19 -6.70
C HIS A 126 -9.73 -2.62 -7.17
N PRO A 127 -9.32 -2.97 -8.40
CA PRO A 127 -9.46 -4.33 -8.88
C PRO A 127 -8.47 -5.26 -8.16
N LEU A 128 -8.81 -6.54 -8.04
CA LEU A 128 -8.03 -7.49 -7.25
C LEU A 128 -6.64 -7.78 -7.86
N ASP A 129 -6.47 -7.62 -9.17
CA ASP A 129 -5.17 -7.73 -9.83
C ASP A 129 -4.21 -6.58 -9.47
N TYR A 130 -4.74 -5.45 -9.00
CA TYR A 130 -3.94 -4.35 -8.44
C TYR A 130 -3.14 -4.77 -7.21
N GLY A 131 -3.53 -5.84 -6.52
CA GLY A 131 -2.83 -6.32 -5.32
C GLY A 131 -1.43 -6.87 -5.60
N ASP A 132 -1.09 -7.19 -6.86
CA ASP A 132 0.25 -7.60 -7.28
C ASP A 132 1.05 -6.45 -7.94
N PHE A 133 0.48 -5.25 -7.98
CA PHE A 133 1.10 -4.10 -8.61
C PHE A 133 2.27 -3.54 -7.78
N GLU A 134 3.42 -3.42 -8.45
CA GLU A 134 4.60 -2.74 -7.90
C GLU A 134 5.40 -2.08 -9.03
N GLY A 135 5.47 -0.76 -9.02
CA GLY A 135 6.12 0.01 -10.09
C GLY A 135 6.01 1.52 -9.90
N THR A 136 6.17 2.27 -10.99
CA THR A 136 6.07 3.74 -10.99
C THR A 136 4.89 4.17 -11.87
N ILE A 137 4.03 5.03 -11.31
CA ILE A 137 2.96 5.71 -12.03
C ILE A 137 3.51 7.07 -12.50
N PRO A 138 3.36 7.45 -13.78
CA PRO A 138 3.90 8.70 -14.31
C PRO A 138 3.45 9.93 -13.52
N LYS A 139 4.30 10.96 -13.45
CA LYS A 139 3.96 12.18 -12.73
C LYS A 139 2.77 12.86 -13.41
N GLY A 140 1.90 13.49 -12.61
CA GLY A 140 0.71 14.17 -13.14
C GLY A 140 -0.46 13.25 -13.49
N GLN A 141 -0.27 11.92 -13.48
CA GLN A 141 -1.39 10.97 -13.47
C GLN A 141 -2.00 10.88 -12.06
N TYR A 142 -3.24 10.39 -11.99
CA TYR A 142 -3.87 10.15 -10.69
C TYR A 142 -3.11 9.05 -9.94
N GLY A 143 -2.63 9.37 -8.74
CA GLY A 143 -1.75 8.46 -8.01
C GLY A 143 -0.32 8.41 -8.58
N GLY A 144 0.12 9.44 -9.31
CA GLY A 144 1.50 9.53 -9.81
C GLY A 144 2.52 9.45 -8.68
N GLY A 145 3.47 8.53 -8.80
CA GLY A 145 4.37 8.16 -7.71
C GLY A 145 4.95 6.76 -7.86
N THR A 146 5.83 6.39 -6.92
CA THR A 146 6.34 5.02 -6.84
C THR A 146 5.50 4.22 -5.86
N VAL A 147 5.10 3.01 -6.26
CA VAL A 147 4.27 2.10 -5.45
C VAL A 147 5.07 0.84 -5.15
N MET A 148 5.19 0.52 -3.87
CA MET A 148 5.84 -0.67 -3.34
C MET A 148 4.82 -1.57 -2.64
N LEU A 149 4.88 -2.88 -2.87
CA LEU A 149 4.15 -3.84 -2.04
C LEU A 149 4.84 -3.95 -0.67
N TRP A 150 4.28 -3.29 0.33
CA TRP A 150 4.85 -3.20 1.67
C TRP A 150 4.41 -4.36 2.55
N ASP A 151 3.17 -4.81 2.47
CA ASP A 151 2.72 -6.03 3.14
C ASP A 151 1.61 -6.68 2.34
N ARG A 152 1.38 -7.97 2.56
CA ARG A 152 0.29 -8.72 1.94
C ARG A 152 0.06 -10.01 2.72
N GLY A 153 -1.15 -10.53 2.61
CA GLY A 153 -1.50 -11.80 3.21
C GLY A 153 -2.99 -12.01 3.23
N TYR A 154 -3.47 -12.60 4.32
CA TYR A 154 -4.88 -12.94 4.50
C TYR A 154 -5.50 -12.13 5.63
N TRP A 155 -6.80 -11.89 5.54
CA TRP A 155 -7.53 -11.22 6.60
C TRP A 155 -8.85 -11.91 6.88
N GLU A 156 -9.31 -11.78 8.12
CA GLU A 156 -10.55 -12.38 8.60
C GLU A 156 -11.38 -11.34 9.36
N PRO A 157 -12.70 -11.23 9.11
CA PRO A 157 -13.55 -10.31 9.86
C PRO A 157 -13.72 -10.78 11.30
N GLU A 158 -13.81 -9.84 12.21
CA GLU A 158 -14.08 -10.13 13.62
C GLU A 158 -15.49 -9.69 14.04
N GLY A 159 -16.07 -10.46 14.96
CA GLY A 159 -17.38 -10.22 15.55
C GLY A 159 -18.53 -10.90 14.82
N ASN A 160 -19.76 -10.57 15.23
CA ASN A 160 -20.96 -11.28 14.80
C ASN A 160 -21.63 -10.71 13.54
N LYS A 161 -21.04 -9.68 12.93
CA LYS A 161 -21.60 -8.98 11.77
C LYS A 161 -20.86 -9.41 10.51
N THR A 162 -21.57 -9.39 9.38
CA THR A 162 -20.90 -9.56 8.10
C THR A 162 -19.97 -8.36 7.85
N PRO A 163 -18.88 -8.51 7.08
CA PRO A 163 -17.97 -7.41 6.78
C PRO A 163 -18.67 -6.18 6.21
N GLU A 164 -19.67 -6.40 5.34
CA GLU A 164 -20.43 -5.35 4.68
C GLU A 164 -21.26 -4.55 5.69
N GLN A 165 -21.88 -5.24 6.67
CA GLN A 165 -22.63 -4.60 7.75
C GLN A 165 -21.73 -3.80 8.69
N ALA A 166 -20.54 -4.33 8.99
CA ALA A 166 -19.57 -3.68 9.86
C ALA A 166 -18.97 -2.41 9.20
N LEU A 167 -18.67 -2.46 7.90
CA LEU A 167 -18.30 -1.30 7.10
C LEU A 167 -19.43 -0.26 7.03
N ALA A 168 -20.66 -0.69 6.75
CA ALA A 168 -21.81 0.23 6.70
C ALA A 168 -22.05 0.95 8.03
N LYS A 169 -21.85 0.25 9.17
CA LYS A 169 -21.91 0.82 10.52
C LYS A 169 -20.77 1.82 10.77
N GLY A 170 -19.60 1.63 10.17
CA GLY A 170 -18.41 2.43 10.42
C GLY A 170 -17.57 1.92 11.60
N ASP A 171 -17.66 0.62 11.90
CA ASP A 171 -16.95 -0.05 12.99
C ASP A 171 -16.58 -1.45 12.48
N PHE A 172 -15.40 -1.55 11.89
CA PHE A 172 -14.97 -2.70 11.11
C PHE A 172 -13.71 -3.30 11.70
N LYS A 173 -13.86 -4.45 12.37
CA LYS A 173 -12.80 -5.18 13.07
C LYS A 173 -12.36 -6.37 12.23
N PHE A 174 -11.06 -6.60 12.18
CA PHE A 174 -10.48 -7.66 11.39
C PHE A 174 -9.10 -8.06 11.90
N THR A 175 -8.77 -9.34 11.71
CA THR A 175 -7.43 -9.89 11.94
C THR A 175 -6.65 -9.87 10.65
N LEU A 176 -5.38 -9.44 10.70
CA LEU A 176 -4.42 -9.56 9.61
C LEU A 176 -3.45 -10.72 9.87
N GLU A 177 -3.16 -11.47 8.82
CA GLU A 177 -2.10 -12.46 8.74
C GLU A 177 -1.21 -12.13 7.53
N GLY A 178 -0.33 -11.15 7.72
CA GLY A 178 0.60 -10.65 6.71
C GLY A 178 1.96 -11.32 6.73
N GLU A 179 2.88 -10.75 5.96
CA GLU A 179 4.32 -10.96 6.15
C GLU A 179 4.88 -10.02 7.24
N ARG A 180 4.20 -8.90 7.53
CA ARG A 180 4.62 -7.90 8.52
C ARG A 180 3.58 -7.65 9.60
N LEU A 181 2.34 -7.37 9.22
CA LEU A 181 1.27 -7.09 10.17
C LEU A 181 0.55 -8.37 10.56
N HIS A 182 0.44 -8.57 11.86
CA HIS A 182 -0.27 -9.69 12.47
C HIS A 182 -1.25 -9.18 13.53
N GLY A 183 -2.28 -9.98 13.77
CA GLY A 183 -3.24 -9.74 14.83
C GLY A 183 -4.36 -8.78 14.43
N SER A 184 -5.03 -8.28 15.44
CA SER A 184 -6.33 -7.61 15.33
C SER A 184 -6.19 -6.10 15.17
N PHE A 185 -7.00 -5.56 14.26
CA PHE A 185 -7.11 -4.14 13.93
C PHE A 185 -8.59 -3.71 13.82
N VAL A 186 -8.83 -2.41 13.92
CA VAL A 186 -10.14 -1.81 13.69
C VAL A 186 -10.05 -0.57 12.81
N LEU A 187 -11.01 -0.45 11.89
CA LEU A 187 -11.33 0.76 11.15
C LEU A 187 -12.60 1.39 11.74
N VAL A 188 -12.47 2.58 12.31
CA VAL A 188 -13.58 3.36 12.88
C VAL A 188 -13.84 4.61 12.05
N ARG A 189 -15.06 4.75 11.51
CA ARG A 189 -15.46 5.91 10.72
C ARG A 189 -15.73 7.11 11.62
N MET A 190 -15.13 8.25 11.31
CA MET A 190 -15.35 9.48 12.05
C MET A 190 -16.72 10.07 11.72
N ARG A 191 -17.48 10.48 12.75
CA ARG A 191 -18.84 11.03 12.61
C ARG A 191 -18.91 12.48 12.11
N ASN A 192 -17.79 13.20 12.07
CA ASN A 192 -17.78 14.64 11.80
C ASN A 192 -17.05 14.96 10.50
N ASP A 193 -17.85 15.15 9.46
CA ASP A 193 -17.48 15.96 8.32
C ASP A 193 -18.13 17.35 8.53
N ARG A 194 -17.58 18.12 9.48
CA ARG A 194 -18.11 19.44 9.89
C ARG A 194 -18.14 20.45 8.72
N ASP A 195 -17.50 20.13 7.60
CA ASP A 195 -17.34 21.00 6.43
C ASP A 195 -17.83 20.37 5.11
N GLY A 196 -18.59 19.26 5.13
CA GLY A 196 -19.10 18.65 3.88
C GLY A 196 -18.00 18.22 2.90
N GLY A 197 -16.86 17.79 3.41
CA GLY A 197 -15.77 17.19 2.66
C GLY A 197 -16.22 15.92 1.93
N LYS A 198 -16.03 15.90 0.60
CA LYS A 198 -16.34 14.76 -0.30
C LYS A 198 -15.70 13.40 0.07
N ARG A 199 -14.92 13.27 1.15
CA ARG A 199 -14.15 12.06 1.50
C ARG A 199 -14.46 11.56 2.90
N THR A 200 -14.68 10.27 3.01
CA THR A 200 -14.99 9.61 4.29
C THR A 200 -13.72 9.30 5.07
N ASN A 201 -13.59 9.89 6.26
CA ASN A 201 -12.42 9.72 7.12
C ASN A 201 -12.63 8.59 8.14
N TRP A 202 -11.62 7.74 8.27
CA TRP A 202 -11.56 6.62 9.19
C TRP A 202 -10.30 6.70 10.06
N LEU A 203 -10.31 5.97 11.16
CA LEU A 203 -9.14 5.72 12.00
C LEU A 203 -8.82 4.24 11.95
N LEU A 204 -7.60 3.90 11.57
CA LEU A 204 -7.00 2.59 11.73
C LEU A 204 -6.31 2.53 13.09
N ILE A 205 -6.69 1.55 13.92
CA ILE A 205 -6.19 1.38 15.29
C ILE A 205 -5.87 -0.10 15.49
N LYS A 206 -4.72 -0.39 16.09
CA LYS A 206 -4.33 -1.74 16.49
C LYS A 206 -5.09 -2.13 17.76
N HIS A 207 -5.57 -3.37 17.86
CA HIS A 207 -6.06 -3.87 19.14
C HIS A 207 -4.92 -4.41 20.00
N HIS A 208 -5.12 -4.40 21.32
CA HIS A 208 -4.25 -5.10 22.26
C HIS A 208 -4.36 -6.60 22.04
N ASP A 209 -3.25 -7.23 21.64
CA ASP A 209 -3.09 -8.66 21.48
C ASP A 209 -1.60 -9.03 21.54
N ASP A 210 -1.28 -10.30 21.32
CA ASP A 210 0.09 -10.85 21.39
C ASP A 210 1.07 -10.21 20.38
N TYR A 211 0.58 -9.50 19.36
CA TYR A 211 1.38 -8.84 18.33
C TYR A 211 1.44 -7.31 18.50
N SER A 212 0.72 -6.76 19.48
CA SER A 212 0.76 -5.34 19.79
C SER A 212 2.03 -4.97 20.57
N VAL A 213 2.46 -3.71 20.44
CA VAL A 213 3.58 -3.14 21.20
C VAL A 213 3.09 -1.94 22.00
N GLU A 214 3.59 -1.77 23.21
CA GLU A 214 3.10 -0.69 24.10
C GLU A 214 3.60 0.70 23.70
N GLU A 215 4.77 0.78 23.05
CA GLU A 215 5.36 2.04 22.59
C GLU A 215 6.07 1.86 21.25
N ASN A 216 6.23 2.97 20.50
CA ASN A 216 6.98 3.04 19.25
C ASN A 216 6.50 2.06 18.15
N GLY A 217 5.19 1.80 18.07
CA GLY A 217 4.61 0.92 17.05
C GLY A 217 4.82 1.38 15.59
N ALA A 218 5.25 2.62 15.39
CA ALA A 218 5.63 3.16 14.08
C ALA A 218 6.95 2.59 13.55
N ALA A 219 7.82 2.06 14.41
CA ALA A 219 9.15 1.55 14.03
C ALA A 219 9.08 0.46 12.95
N ILE A 220 7.99 -0.31 12.93
CA ILE A 220 7.74 -1.33 11.90
C ILE A 220 7.87 -0.78 10.48
N LEU A 221 7.55 0.50 10.25
CA LEU A 221 7.61 1.14 8.94
C LEU A 221 9.04 1.42 8.49
N GLU A 222 9.94 1.68 9.43
CA GLU A 222 11.36 1.97 9.21
C GLU A 222 12.16 0.68 9.09
N ASP A 223 11.88 -0.29 9.96
CA ASP A 223 12.52 -1.63 9.95
C ASP A 223 12.24 -2.39 8.65
N ASN A 224 11.14 -2.06 7.97
CA ASN A 224 10.65 -2.75 6.79
C ASN A 224 10.67 -1.85 5.54
N ALA A 225 11.88 -1.45 5.13
CA ALA A 225 12.10 -0.53 4.01
C ALA A 225 12.03 -1.18 2.60
N THR A 226 11.89 -2.50 2.50
CA THR A 226 11.89 -3.25 1.23
C THR A 226 10.49 -3.78 0.87
N SER A 227 10.32 -4.22 -0.37
CA SER A 227 9.11 -4.91 -0.83
C SER A 227 9.05 -6.35 -0.34
N VAL A 228 7.87 -6.80 0.10
CA VAL A 228 7.60 -8.22 0.41
C VAL A 228 7.55 -9.11 -0.85
N ALA A 229 7.17 -8.53 -1.98
CA ALA A 229 7.02 -9.28 -3.23
C ALA A 229 8.33 -9.44 -3.99
N SER A 230 9.16 -8.40 -4.02
CA SER A 230 10.39 -8.35 -4.85
C SER A 230 11.69 -8.21 -4.05
N GLY A 231 11.62 -7.79 -2.78
CA GLY A 231 12.78 -7.42 -1.97
C GLY A 231 13.42 -6.08 -2.37
N ARG A 232 12.83 -5.31 -3.29
CA ARG A 232 13.38 -4.03 -3.76
C ARG A 232 13.13 -2.90 -2.77
N THR A 233 14.02 -1.90 -2.72
CA THR A 233 13.76 -0.62 -2.02
C THR A 233 12.92 0.31 -2.90
N MET A 234 12.40 1.40 -2.33
CA MET A 234 11.62 2.40 -3.08
C MET A 234 12.43 2.99 -4.24
N GLU A 235 13.71 3.28 -4.00
CA GLU A 235 14.62 3.83 -5.00
C GLU A 235 14.92 2.82 -6.10
N ALA A 236 15.05 1.53 -5.75
CA ALA A 236 15.25 0.47 -6.73
C ALA A 236 14.02 0.27 -7.62
N ILE A 237 12.81 0.38 -7.05
CA ILE A 237 11.55 0.32 -7.82
C ILE A 237 11.45 1.54 -8.74
N ALA A 238 11.69 2.76 -8.22
CA ALA A 238 11.69 3.99 -9.01
C ALA A 238 12.74 3.97 -10.14
N ALA A 239 13.89 3.34 -9.90
CA ALA A 239 14.95 3.17 -10.89
C ALA A 239 14.74 1.98 -11.84
N GLY A 240 13.73 1.14 -11.60
CA GLY A 240 13.45 -0.06 -12.38
C GLY A 240 14.49 -1.16 -12.33
N LYS A 241 15.16 -1.28 -11.18
CA LYS A 241 16.20 -2.27 -10.95
C LYS A 241 15.72 -3.35 -9.99
N GLY A 242 16.27 -4.56 -10.14
CA GLY A 242 16.03 -5.67 -9.23
C GLY A 242 15.06 -6.71 -9.77
N ARG A 243 14.60 -7.59 -8.87
CA ARG A 243 13.79 -8.77 -9.22
C ARG A 243 12.34 -8.38 -9.49
N LYS A 244 11.65 -9.18 -10.29
CA LYS A 244 10.21 -9.04 -10.53
C LYS A 244 9.44 -9.41 -9.24
N PRO A 245 8.32 -8.74 -8.92
CA PRO A 245 7.50 -9.10 -7.77
C PRO A 245 6.91 -10.50 -7.95
N LYS A 246 6.90 -11.30 -6.89
CA LYS A 246 6.24 -12.61 -6.89
C LYS A 246 4.71 -12.44 -6.92
N PRO A 247 3.98 -13.10 -7.83
CA PRO A 247 2.52 -13.00 -7.88
C PRO A 247 1.86 -13.63 -6.64
N PHE A 248 0.77 -13.01 -6.19
CA PHE A 248 -0.05 -13.46 -5.06
C PHE A 248 -1.54 -13.49 -5.40
N MET A 249 -2.03 -12.51 -6.18
CA MET A 249 -3.42 -12.36 -6.61
C MET A 249 -3.73 -13.09 -7.92
N VAL A 250 -2.84 -13.01 -8.91
CA VAL A 250 -3.06 -13.55 -10.26
C VAL A 250 -2.41 -14.92 -10.47
N GLN A 251 -2.92 -15.69 -11.44
CA GLN A 251 -2.28 -16.93 -11.84
C GLN A 251 -0.94 -16.64 -12.54
N SER A 252 0.10 -17.41 -12.19
CA SER A 252 1.49 -17.21 -12.63
C SER A 252 1.71 -17.24 -14.16
N GLY A 253 0.70 -17.63 -14.94
CA GLY A 253 0.74 -17.68 -16.41
C GLY A 253 0.28 -16.42 -17.15
N ASP A 254 -0.44 -15.52 -16.47
CA ASP A 254 -0.93 -14.25 -17.06
C ASP A 254 -0.09 -13.02 -16.64
N VAL A 255 0.83 -13.21 -15.69
CA VAL A 255 1.92 -12.26 -15.47
C VAL A 255 2.90 -12.51 -16.59
N GLN A 256 2.79 -11.73 -17.67
CA GLN A 256 3.75 -11.77 -18.78
C GLN A 256 5.16 -11.85 -18.20
N ALA A 257 6.02 -12.70 -18.76
CA ALA A 257 7.38 -12.88 -18.27
C ALA A 257 8.14 -11.55 -18.18
N ASP A 258 7.65 -10.49 -18.84
CA ASP A 258 8.09 -9.08 -18.83
C ASP A 258 7.24 -8.08 -18.03
N ALA A 259 6.28 -8.52 -17.22
CA ALA A 259 5.59 -7.69 -16.22
C ALA A 259 6.51 -7.41 -15.00
N VAL A 260 7.72 -6.91 -15.27
CA VAL A 260 8.23 -5.80 -14.47
C VAL A 260 7.29 -4.68 -14.80
N TRP A 261 6.42 -4.33 -13.86
CA TRP A 261 5.57 -3.20 -14.07
C TRP A 261 6.42 -1.97 -14.39
N ASP A 262 6.23 -1.47 -15.60
CA ASP A 262 7.31 -1.08 -16.49
C ASP A 262 8.17 0.05 -15.93
N SER A 263 9.32 -0.33 -15.38
CA SER A 263 10.25 0.61 -14.78
C SER A 263 11.47 0.83 -15.67
N ASN A 264 11.43 0.37 -16.93
CA ASN A 264 12.38 0.73 -17.98
C ASN A 264 11.72 1.18 -19.30
N HIS A 265 10.42 0.96 -19.52
CA HIS A 265 9.67 1.49 -20.67
C HIS A 265 8.36 2.20 -20.23
N GLY A 266 7.68 2.87 -21.16
CA GLY A 266 6.47 3.66 -20.91
C GLY A 266 6.73 5.11 -20.46
N LEU A 267 5.68 5.93 -20.37
CA LEU A 267 5.77 7.36 -20.08
C LEU A 267 6.55 7.67 -18.79
N ALA A 268 6.39 6.84 -17.75
CA ALA A 268 7.16 6.99 -16.51
C ALA A 268 8.67 6.74 -16.70
N ALA A 269 9.07 5.85 -17.61
CA ALA A 269 10.47 5.64 -17.97
C ALA A 269 11.01 6.75 -18.87
N GLU A 270 10.21 7.23 -19.80
CA GLU A 270 10.54 8.37 -20.67
C GLU A 270 10.74 9.66 -19.86
N GLU A 271 9.84 9.95 -18.92
CA GLU A 271 9.97 11.08 -17.98
C GLU A 271 11.24 10.97 -17.14
N ARG A 272 11.59 9.77 -16.64
CA ARG A 272 12.84 9.56 -15.90
C ARG A 272 14.07 9.73 -16.80
N ALA A 273 14.03 9.23 -18.03
CA ALA A 273 15.10 9.41 -19.00
C ALA A 273 15.28 10.90 -19.36
N ALA A 274 14.19 11.66 -19.46
CA ALA A 274 14.20 13.10 -19.64
C ALA A 274 14.76 13.83 -18.41
N ASP A 275 14.28 13.53 -17.19
CA ASP A 275 14.77 14.11 -15.93
C ASP A 275 16.27 13.83 -15.71
N THR A 276 16.75 12.64 -16.09
CA THR A 276 18.17 12.26 -16.00
C THR A 276 19.03 13.04 -16.99
N LYS A 277 18.52 13.33 -18.20
CA LYS A 277 19.22 14.20 -19.17
C LYS A 277 19.29 15.64 -18.68
N THR A 278 18.23 16.16 -18.05
CA THR A 278 18.18 17.54 -17.52
C THR A 278 19.02 17.73 -16.26
N LYS A 279 19.18 16.69 -15.42
CA LYS A 279 20.02 16.70 -14.20
C LYS A 279 21.49 16.34 -14.45
N ARG A 280 21.87 15.90 -15.65
CA ARG A 280 23.29 15.75 -16.03
C ARG A 280 23.91 17.14 -16.21
N LYS A 281 24.43 17.70 -15.12
CA LYS A 281 25.47 18.73 -15.18
C LYS A 281 26.61 18.15 -16.04
N PRO A 282 27.21 18.89 -16.99
CA PRO A 282 28.33 18.37 -17.76
C PRO A 282 29.36 17.85 -16.77
N ALA A 283 29.86 16.63 -17.00
CA ALA A 283 30.99 16.14 -16.21
C ALA A 283 32.06 17.24 -16.21
N PRO A 284 32.59 17.65 -15.04
CA PRO A 284 33.69 18.59 -15.05
C PRO A 284 34.77 17.95 -15.91
N LYS A 285 35.16 18.61 -17.00
CA LYS A 285 36.35 18.23 -17.76
C LYS A 285 37.44 18.05 -16.72
N LYS A 286 38.08 16.87 -16.68
CA LYS A 286 39.27 16.66 -15.85
C LYS A 286 40.15 17.90 -16.01
N PRO A 287 40.51 18.63 -14.95
CA PRO A 287 41.51 19.66 -15.10
C PRO A 287 42.75 18.94 -15.65
N ALA A 288 43.30 19.48 -16.74
CA ALA A 288 44.61 19.07 -17.20
C ALA A 288 45.55 19.13 -15.97
N LYS A 289 46.30 18.04 -15.74
CA LYS A 289 47.26 17.95 -14.65
C LYS A 289 48.15 19.20 -14.70
N SER A 290 47.97 20.13 -13.76
CA SER A 290 49.00 21.12 -13.49
C SER A 290 50.20 20.36 -12.98
N ALA A 291 51.32 20.50 -13.68
CA ALA A 291 52.59 19.93 -13.24
C ALA A 291 52.92 20.52 -11.86
N MET A 292 52.85 19.68 -10.83
CA MET A 292 53.45 20.02 -9.56
C MET A 292 54.97 20.11 -9.77
N PRO A 293 55.66 21.12 -9.22
CA PRO A 293 57.12 21.14 -9.28
C PRO A 293 57.66 19.93 -8.52
N GLU A 294 58.68 19.30 -9.12
CA GLU A 294 59.23 18.01 -8.72
C GLU A 294 59.94 18.02 -7.35
N PHE A 295 60.20 19.20 -6.78
CA PHE A 295 60.98 19.33 -5.56
C PHE A 295 60.60 20.55 -4.74
N ILE A 296 60.25 20.33 -3.47
CA ILE A 296 60.06 21.39 -2.47
C ILE A 296 61.08 21.13 -1.36
N PRO A 297 62.15 21.95 -1.22
CA PRO A 297 63.16 21.74 -0.20
C PRO A 297 62.61 22.01 1.21
N PRO A 298 63.02 21.24 2.24
CA PRO A 298 62.53 21.42 3.61
C PRO A 298 63.00 22.75 4.20
N GLN A 299 62.06 23.52 4.74
CA GLN A 299 62.35 24.77 5.44
C GLN A 299 62.56 24.51 6.93
N LEU A 300 63.70 24.98 7.45
CA LEU A 300 64.08 24.89 8.87
C LEU A 300 63.17 25.80 9.72
N ALA A 301 62.44 25.21 10.66
CA ALA A 301 61.60 25.95 11.61
C ALA A 301 62.47 26.79 12.56
N LYS A 302 62.59 28.10 12.30
CA LYS A 302 63.19 29.04 13.25
C LYS A 302 62.12 29.49 14.24
N ARG A 303 62.22 29.02 15.49
CA ARG A 303 61.46 29.56 16.63
C ARG A 303 61.88 31.02 16.86
N SER A 304 61.00 31.98 16.60
CA SER A 304 61.18 33.36 17.05
C SER A 304 60.88 33.43 18.55
N ILE A 305 61.96 33.53 19.34
CA ILE A 305 61.91 33.86 20.76
C ILE A 305 62.14 35.37 20.90
N ALA A 306 61.21 36.03 21.61
CA ALA A 306 61.30 37.36 22.22
C ALA A 306 61.37 38.55 21.22
N ARG A 307 61.00 39.78 21.58
CA ARG A 307 60.81 40.41 22.89
C ARG A 307 59.96 41.68 22.73
N LEU A 308 59.22 42.02 23.78
CA LEU A 308 58.63 43.33 24.06
C LEU A 308 59.56 44.51 23.75
N GLN A 309 58.97 45.62 23.25
CA GLN A 309 59.22 47.03 23.61
C GLN A 309 58.19 47.90 22.85
N THR A 310 57.11 48.39 23.50
CA THR A 310 56.97 49.69 24.19
C THR A 310 57.29 50.93 23.36
N MET A 311 56.28 51.81 23.25
CA MET A 311 56.28 53.29 23.44
C MET A 311 55.28 53.93 22.47
N ALA A 312 54.18 54.49 23.00
CA ALA A 312 53.94 55.95 23.11
C ALA A 312 53.66 56.61 21.74
N GLY A 313 52.58 57.35 21.48
CA GLY A 313 51.47 57.86 22.27
C GLY A 313 50.57 58.70 21.33
N SER A 314 49.74 59.57 21.93
CA SER A 314 48.93 60.63 21.30
C SER A 314 47.42 60.38 21.15
N THR A 315 46.72 60.56 22.27
CA THR A 315 45.56 61.44 22.49
C THR A 315 44.69 61.89 21.29
N ARG A 316 43.38 61.61 21.38
CA ARG A 316 42.33 62.64 21.56
C ARG A 316 40.96 62.05 21.94
N SER A 317 40.40 62.60 23.02
CA SER A 317 38.99 62.64 23.46
C SER A 317 38.05 63.18 22.35
N ASN A 318 36.71 63.16 22.38
CA ASN A 318 35.68 62.97 23.41
C ASN A 318 34.30 62.84 22.70
N SER A 319 33.21 62.70 23.48
CA SER A 319 31.80 63.06 23.19
C SER A 319 30.84 61.88 22.90
N THR A 320 30.22 61.26 23.91
CA THR A 320 28.93 61.60 24.57
C THR A 320 27.65 61.40 23.75
N ALA A 321 26.78 60.53 24.33
CA ALA A 321 25.32 60.64 24.48
C ALA A 321 24.46 60.72 23.20
N THR A 322 23.36 60.00 23.06
CA THR A 322 22.19 60.12 23.96
C THR A 322 21.20 59.00 23.68
N ALA A 323 20.71 58.38 24.75
CA ALA A 323 19.55 57.49 24.75
C ALA A 323 18.25 58.31 24.69
N SER A 324 17.20 57.80 24.04
CA SER A 324 15.83 58.13 24.45
C SER A 324 14.92 56.92 24.35
N ARG A 325 14.47 56.52 25.53
CA ARG A 325 13.46 55.52 25.84
C ARG A 325 12.23 56.30 26.27
N ARG A 326 11.03 55.98 25.79
CA ARG A 326 9.83 56.21 26.61
C ARG A 326 8.68 55.28 26.24
N ALA A 327 8.41 54.39 27.18
CA ALA A 327 7.11 53.79 27.41
C ALA A 327 6.32 54.68 28.37
N SER A 328 4.99 54.72 28.21
CA SER A 328 3.95 54.96 29.23
C SER A 328 2.67 55.44 28.52
N LYS A 329 1.42 55.14 28.88
CA LYS A 329 0.73 54.23 29.82
C LYS A 329 -0.76 54.64 29.72
N THR A 330 -1.68 53.67 29.85
CA THR A 330 -3.04 53.79 30.43
C THR A 330 -4.22 54.53 29.77
N ALA A 331 -5.38 53.88 29.92
CA ALA A 331 -6.75 54.37 30.14
C ALA A 331 -7.60 54.74 28.91
N ARG A 332 -8.59 53.91 28.57
CA ARG A 332 -9.96 54.00 29.08
C ARG A 332 -10.74 52.71 28.79
#